data_AF-A0A947MKQ2-F1
#
_entry.id   AF-A0A947MKQ2-F1
#
_cell.length_a   1.000
_cell.length_b   1.000
_cell.length_c   1.000
_cell.angle_alpha   90.00
_cell.angle_beta   90.00
_cell.angle_gamma   90.00
#
_symmetry.space_group_name_H-M   'P 1'
#
loop_
_entity.id
_entity.type
_entity.pdbx_description
1 polymer ?
#
loop_
_entity_poly.entity_id
_entity_poly.type
_entity_poly.pdbx_seq_one_letter_code
_entity_poly.pdbx_strand_id
1 'polypeptide(L)'
;MKVLLSITTLLSFGLCLPQAQASTMPGADIQKLRLGLGTAPGVALQIPLAENFNLGGSAAMPFFYGAFGFTRYDAHLSYRLIKTDSLSVAAMIGVFGDINTSQRTDLKLSPFGIQAGVGIAYKINEFFTARVNIVPGLGFPNSTGWGLFPPAGGVEVAYHPLPQLEISAGFNGNSDIFGVNYSF
;
A
#
# COMPACT_ATOMS: atom_id res chain seq x y z
N MET A 1 17.49 -11.42 -29.04
CA MET A 1 17.42 -9.94 -28.99
C MET A 1 16.01 -9.33 -28.89
N LYS A 2 14.91 -10.00 -29.31
CA LYS A 2 13.55 -9.39 -29.26
C LYS A 2 12.94 -9.21 -27.85
N VAL A 3 13.23 -10.10 -26.90
CA VAL A 3 12.64 -10.07 -25.54
C VAL A 3 13.03 -8.82 -24.74
N LEU A 4 14.25 -8.31 -24.94
CA LEU A 4 14.76 -7.15 -24.19
C LEU A 4 13.96 -5.87 -24.48
N LEU A 5 13.43 -5.74 -25.70
CA LEU A 5 12.64 -4.59 -26.13
C LEU A 5 11.27 -4.52 -25.43
N SER A 6 10.64 -5.68 -25.20
CA SER A 6 9.35 -5.76 -24.51
C SER A 6 9.46 -5.30 -23.06
N ILE A 7 10.58 -5.61 -22.40
CA ILE A 7 10.84 -5.22 -21.01
C ILE A 7 11.05 -3.70 -20.92
N THR A 8 11.84 -3.09 -21.81
CA THR A 8 11.98 -1.63 -21.84
C THR A 8 10.69 -0.90 -22.24
N THR A 9 9.82 -1.53 -23.04
CA THR A 9 8.50 -0.96 -23.38
C THR A 9 7.53 -0.98 -22.20
N LEU A 10 7.56 -2.02 -21.34
CA LEU A 10 6.79 -2.00 -20.08
C LEU A 10 7.34 -0.96 -19.09
N LEU A 11 8.66 -0.82 -18.95
CA LEU A 11 9.23 0.18 -18.03
C LEU A 11 8.98 1.63 -18.48
N SER A 12 8.93 1.91 -19.78
CA SER A 12 8.81 3.29 -20.28
C SER A 12 7.39 3.89 -20.16
N PHE A 13 6.35 3.07 -19.99
CA PHE A 13 5.00 3.56 -19.64
C PHE A 13 4.86 3.99 -18.17
N GLY A 14 5.86 3.78 -17.32
CA GLY A 14 5.90 4.30 -15.94
C GLY A 14 6.42 5.74 -15.79
N LEU A 15 6.83 6.39 -16.90
CA LEU A 15 7.64 7.62 -16.86
C LEU A 15 6.91 8.88 -17.37
N CYS A 16 5.63 9.08 -17.03
CA CYS A 16 5.01 10.40 -17.02
C CYS A 16 3.66 10.42 -16.26
N LEU A 17 3.64 10.99 -15.04
CA LEU A 17 2.53 11.69 -14.33
C LEU A 17 2.99 12.00 -12.88
N PRO A 18 2.37 12.94 -12.14
CA PRO A 18 3.01 13.56 -10.97
C PRO A 18 2.84 12.84 -9.60
N GLN A 19 3.96 12.82 -8.85
CA GLN A 19 4.09 13.10 -7.40
C GLN A 19 3.47 12.16 -6.33
N ALA A 20 4.33 11.31 -5.75
CA ALA A 20 4.87 11.40 -4.38
C ALA A 20 4.11 12.16 -3.23
N GLN A 21 3.72 11.42 -2.19
CA GLN A 21 3.19 11.75 -0.82
C GLN A 21 3.44 10.48 0.08
N ALA A 22 3.38 10.41 1.45
CA ALA A 22 4.22 9.59 2.42
C ALA A 22 3.71 8.36 3.31
N SER A 23 4.42 7.17 3.31
CA SER A 23 4.08 5.68 3.40
C SER A 23 3.33 4.92 4.56
N THR A 24 2.57 3.86 4.15
CA THR A 24 1.77 2.86 4.94
C THR A 24 1.58 1.42 4.31
N MET A 25 2.41 0.92 3.37
CA MET A 25 2.11 -0.32 2.57
C MET A 25 1.83 -1.65 3.35
N PRO A 26 0.90 -2.51 2.87
CA PRO A 26 0.79 -3.92 3.31
C PRO A 26 2.07 -4.72 3.01
N GLY A 27 2.76 -5.25 4.03
CA GLY A 27 4.09 -5.86 3.83
C GLY A 27 4.05 -7.38 3.73
N ALA A 28 4.47 -7.94 2.60
CA ALA A 28 4.56 -9.39 2.40
C ALA A 28 5.52 -10.08 3.39
N ASP A 29 6.52 -9.37 3.90
CA ASP A 29 7.54 -9.81 4.85
C ASP A 29 7.13 -9.73 6.33
N ILE A 30 6.05 -9.03 6.67
CA ILE A 30 5.65 -8.74 8.07
C ILE A 30 5.24 -10.00 8.83
N GLN A 31 5.77 -10.16 10.04
CA GLN A 31 5.61 -11.32 10.92
C GLN A 31 5.41 -10.92 12.39
N LYS A 32 5.14 -9.64 12.66
CA LYS A 32 5.05 -9.01 13.98
C LYS A 32 3.87 -8.04 14.04
N LEU A 33 3.44 -7.72 15.25
CA LEU A 33 2.55 -6.57 15.46
C LEU A 33 3.29 -5.30 15.04
N ARG A 34 2.75 -4.57 14.06
CA ARG A 34 3.36 -3.35 13.49
C ARG A 34 2.41 -2.18 13.60
N LEU A 35 2.90 -1.06 14.13
CA LEU A 35 2.25 0.25 14.10
C LEU A 35 3.03 1.17 13.15
N GLY A 36 2.35 1.78 12.19
CA GLY A 36 2.95 2.69 11.20
C GLY A 36 2.34 4.09 11.21
N LEU A 37 3.16 5.11 10.93
CA LEU A 37 2.77 6.50 10.69
C LEU A 37 3.39 7.01 9.38
N GLY A 38 2.58 7.64 8.54
CA GLY A 38 3.01 8.31 7.30
C GLY A 38 3.05 9.84 7.43
N THR A 39 3.72 10.54 6.51
CA THR A 39 3.54 12.02 6.37
C THR A 39 2.35 12.39 5.48
N ALA A 40 1.65 11.40 4.90
CA ALA A 40 0.21 11.48 4.75
C ALA A 40 -0.39 11.21 6.14
N PRO A 41 -1.09 12.15 6.80
CA PRO A 41 -1.52 11.96 8.17
C PRO A 41 -2.41 10.71 8.32
N GLY A 42 -1.86 9.67 8.92
CA GLY A 42 -2.46 8.35 8.91
C GLY A 42 -1.75 7.34 9.79
N VAL A 43 -2.47 6.28 10.12
CA VAL A 43 -2.03 5.19 10.99
C VAL A 43 -2.30 3.85 10.31
N ALA A 44 -1.34 2.93 10.41
CA ALA A 44 -1.47 1.55 9.95
C ALA A 44 -1.23 0.56 11.09
N LEU A 45 -2.02 -0.51 11.13
CA LEU A 45 -1.88 -1.62 12.06
C LEU A 45 -1.82 -2.93 11.28
N GLN A 46 -0.85 -3.80 11.59
CA GLN A 46 -0.79 -5.16 11.06
C GLN A 46 -0.56 -6.16 12.20
N ILE A 47 -1.32 -7.25 12.19
CA ILE A 47 -1.42 -8.27 13.24
C ILE A 47 -1.18 -9.65 12.59
N PRO A 48 -0.14 -10.41 12.99
CA PRO A 48 0.04 -11.78 12.55
C PRO A 48 -1.00 -12.68 13.21
N LEU A 49 -1.78 -13.40 12.40
CA LEU A 49 -2.78 -14.37 12.86
C LEU A 49 -2.21 -15.80 12.87
N ALA A 50 -1.33 -16.11 11.92
CA ALA A 50 -0.57 -17.36 11.82
C ALA A 50 0.70 -17.10 10.99
N GLU A 51 1.60 -18.09 10.86
CA GLU A 51 2.89 -17.91 10.17
C GLU A 51 2.77 -17.25 8.78
N ASN A 52 1.73 -17.64 8.03
CA ASN A 52 1.48 -17.15 6.67
C ASN A 52 0.22 -16.29 6.53
N PHE A 53 -0.41 -15.86 7.63
CA PHE A 53 -1.61 -15.01 7.62
C PHE A 53 -1.43 -13.76 8.48
N ASN A 54 -1.60 -12.58 7.88
CA ASN A 54 -1.67 -11.30 8.59
C ASN A 54 -3.03 -10.65 8.33
N LEU A 55 -3.65 -10.10 9.38
CA LEU A 55 -4.72 -9.10 9.26
C LEU A 55 -4.09 -7.71 9.34
N GLY A 56 -4.39 -6.84 8.40
CA GLY A 56 -3.93 -5.45 8.40
C GLY A 56 -5.04 -4.46 8.09
N GLY A 57 -4.76 -3.20 8.34
CA GLY A 57 -5.62 -2.09 7.92
C GLY A 57 -4.96 -0.75 8.22
N SER A 58 -5.40 0.28 7.51
CA SER A 58 -4.93 1.65 7.70
C SER A 58 -6.06 2.66 7.62
N ALA A 59 -5.81 3.86 8.14
CA ALA A 59 -6.61 5.04 7.87
C ALA A 59 -5.67 6.23 7.66
N ALA A 60 -5.77 6.92 6.52
CA ALA A 60 -4.89 8.01 6.13
C ALA A 60 -5.63 9.11 5.38
N MET A 61 -5.20 10.36 5.53
CA MET A 61 -5.70 11.51 4.75
C MET A 61 -4.84 11.72 3.50
N PRO A 62 -5.32 11.39 2.29
CA PRO A 62 -4.50 11.51 1.08
C PRO A 62 -4.33 12.96 0.63
N PHE A 63 -3.09 13.39 0.51
CA PHE A 63 -2.64 14.74 0.16
C PHE A 63 -2.92 15.08 -1.32
N PHE A 64 -2.85 14.10 -2.23
CA PHE A 64 -2.86 14.35 -3.68
C PHE A 64 -4.20 14.72 -4.32
N TYR A 65 -5.29 14.71 -3.55
CA TYR A 65 -6.59 15.20 -4.01
C TYR A 65 -6.81 16.69 -3.77
N GLY A 66 -5.74 17.43 -3.41
CA GLY A 66 -5.73 18.89 -3.33
C GLY A 66 -6.53 19.49 -2.17
N ALA A 67 -6.93 18.67 -1.19
CA ALA A 67 -7.68 19.12 -0.02
C ALA A 67 -7.41 18.23 1.19
N PHE A 68 -7.16 18.85 2.35
CA PHE A 68 -7.45 18.25 3.65
C PHE A 68 -8.97 18.06 3.73
N GLY A 69 -9.48 16.92 3.28
CA GLY A 69 -10.92 16.82 3.01
C GLY A 69 -11.52 15.44 2.78
N PHE A 70 -10.74 14.36 2.83
CA PHE A 70 -11.26 13.04 3.13
C PHE A 70 -10.20 12.18 3.82
N THR A 71 -10.66 11.08 4.43
CA THR A 71 -9.82 10.03 5.00
C THR A 71 -10.13 8.74 4.27
N ARG A 72 -9.12 8.13 3.64
CA ARG A 72 -9.20 6.77 3.10
C ARG A 72 -8.98 5.79 4.25
N TYR A 73 -9.73 4.70 4.28
CA TYR A 73 -9.49 3.57 5.16
C TYR A 73 -9.42 2.27 4.36
N ASP A 74 -8.71 1.28 4.90
CA ASP A 74 -8.68 -0.08 4.36
C ASP A 74 -8.58 -1.13 5.48
N ALA A 75 -9.04 -2.33 5.19
CA ALA A 75 -8.83 -3.52 6.03
C ALA A 75 -8.64 -4.74 5.12
N HIS A 76 -7.58 -5.52 5.32
CA HIS A 76 -7.15 -6.58 4.42
C HIS A 76 -6.60 -7.81 5.16
N LEU A 77 -6.81 -8.98 4.56
CA LEU A 77 -6.13 -10.23 4.90
C LEU A 77 -5.03 -10.47 3.88
N SER A 78 -3.80 -10.71 4.37
CA SER A 78 -2.64 -11.07 3.56
C SER A 78 -2.26 -12.52 3.81
N TYR A 79 -2.12 -13.32 2.74
CA TYR A 79 -1.64 -14.70 2.78
C TYR A 79 -0.29 -14.84 2.08
N ARG A 80 0.74 -15.28 2.80
CA ARG A 80 2.09 -15.46 2.26
C ARG A 80 2.16 -16.74 1.41
N LEU A 81 2.46 -16.55 0.13
CA LEU A 81 2.63 -17.59 -0.89
C LEU A 81 4.06 -18.13 -0.93
N ILE A 82 5.06 -17.26 -0.72
CA ILE A 82 6.49 -17.58 -0.79
C ILE A 82 7.20 -16.93 0.39
N LYS A 83 8.10 -17.67 1.04
CA LYS A 83 8.98 -17.21 2.13
C LYS A 83 10.36 -17.82 1.93
N THR A 84 11.37 -16.98 1.71
CA THR A 84 12.80 -17.35 1.73
C THR A 84 13.59 -16.30 2.50
N ASP A 85 14.90 -16.51 2.68
CA ASP A 85 15.77 -15.57 3.41
C ASP A 85 15.88 -14.19 2.77
N SER A 86 15.58 -14.09 1.46
CA SER A 86 15.68 -12.86 0.67
C SER A 86 14.40 -12.43 -0.04
N LEU A 87 13.39 -13.30 -0.21
CA LEU A 87 12.17 -13.01 -0.94
C LEU A 87 10.92 -13.46 -0.17
N SER A 88 9.95 -12.56 -0.05
CA SER A 88 8.60 -12.87 0.40
C SER A 88 7.57 -12.42 -0.63
N VAL A 89 6.55 -13.23 -0.89
CA VAL A 89 5.42 -12.88 -1.77
C VAL A 89 4.13 -13.23 -1.05
N ALA A 90 3.16 -12.31 -1.05
CA ALA A 90 1.86 -12.51 -0.42
C ALA A 90 0.72 -12.10 -1.36
N ALA A 91 -0.34 -12.92 -1.41
CA ALA A 91 -1.64 -12.51 -1.94
C ALA A 91 -2.39 -11.69 -0.88
N MET A 92 -3.23 -10.77 -1.33
CA MET A 92 -3.98 -9.84 -0.47
C MET A 92 -5.44 -9.81 -0.91
N ILE A 93 -6.37 -9.73 0.03
CA ILE A 93 -7.79 -9.44 -0.21
C ILE A 93 -8.34 -8.59 0.91
N GLY A 94 -9.23 -7.65 0.61
CA GLY A 94 -9.75 -6.74 1.62
C GLY A 94 -10.85 -5.81 1.13
N VAL A 95 -11.12 -4.81 1.94
CA VAL A 95 -12.08 -3.73 1.69
C VAL A 95 -11.41 -2.39 1.88
N PHE A 96 -11.92 -1.36 1.19
CA PHE A 96 -11.48 0.02 1.34
C PHE A 96 -12.68 0.97 1.28
N GLY A 97 -12.49 2.23 1.66
CA GLY A 97 -13.48 3.28 1.47
C GLY A 97 -12.93 4.68 1.76
N ASP A 98 -13.66 5.69 1.30
CA ASP A 98 -13.29 7.10 1.41
C ASP A 98 -14.35 7.88 2.23
N ILE A 99 -13.93 8.45 3.37
CA ILE A 99 -14.78 9.22 4.28
C ILE A 99 -14.65 10.72 3.97
N ASN A 100 -15.69 11.34 3.44
CA ASN A 100 -15.71 12.76 3.09
C ASN A 100 -15.70 13.67 4.35
N THR A 101 -14.53 14.18 4.74
CA THR A 101 -14.36 15.06 5.90
C THR A 101 -14.49 16.55 5.57
N SER A 102 -14.47 16.93 4.29
CA SER A 102 -14.69 18.31 3.80
C SER A 102 -16.13 18.62 3.39
N GLN A 103 -17.04 17.65 3.46
CA GLN A 103 -18.43 17.75 3.00
C GLN A 103 -18.56 18.13 1.51
N ARG A 104 -17.52 17.89 0.69
CA ARG A 104 -17.50 18.17 -0.75
C ARG A 104 -18.43 17.26 -1.53
N THR A 105 -19.65 17.73 -1.82
CA THR A 105 -20.68 16.98 -2.54
C THR A 105 -20.40 16.78 -4.03
N ASP A 106 -19.41 17.48 -4.59
CA ASP A 106 -18.95 17.35 -5.97
C ASP A 106 -18.08 16.09 -6.20
N LEU A 107 -17.40 15.61 -5.15
CA LEU A 107 -16.57 14.41 -5.20
C LEU A 107 -17.40 13.15 -4.91
N LYS A 108 -17.68 12.35 -5.96
CA LYS A 108 -18.30 11.01 -5.84
C LYS A 108 -17.31 9.99 -5.27
N LEU A 109 -16.99 10.12 -3.98
CA LEU A 109 -16.20 9.16 -3.22
C LEU A 109 -16.94 7.83 -3.04
N SER A 110 -16.18 6.73 -2.94
CA SER A 110 -16.73 5.40 -2.70
C SER A 110 -16.77 5.12 -1.20
N PRO A 111 -17.94 5.04 -0.55
CA PRO A 111 -18.01 4.79 0.90
C PRO A 111 -17.50 3.38 1.27
N PHE A 112 -17.53 2.47 0.30
CA PHE A 112 -17.06 1.08 0.40
C PHE A 112 -16.54 0.59 -0.97
N GLY A 113 -15.67 -0.41 -0.96
CA GLY A 113 -15.06 -1.04 -2.13
C GLY A 113 -14.34 -2.33 -1.71
N ILE A 114 -14.11 -3.23 -2.67
CA ILE A 114 -13.29 -4.44 -2.47
C ILE A 114 -11.94 -4.30 -3.16
N GLN A 115 -10.90 -4.86 -2.56
CA GLN A 115 -9.54 -4.90 -3.14
C GLN A 115 -8.96 -6.31 -3.06
N ALA A 116 -8.14 -6.68 -4.05
CA ALA A 116 -7.41 -7.95 -4.10
C ALA A 116 -6.09 -7.74 -4.85
N GLY A 117 -5.01 -8.41 -4.45
CA GLY A 117 -3.68 -8.07 -4.95
C GLY A 117 -2.56 -9.02 -4.61
N VAL A 118 -1.34 -8.59 -4.97
CA VAL A 118 -0.09 -9.25 -4.62
C VAL A 118 0.90 -8.21 -4.10
N GLY A 119 1.57 -8.54 -3.00
CA GLY A 119 2.75 -7.83 -2.51
C GLY A 119 4.00 -8.69 -2.58
N ILE A 120 5.13 -8.05 -2.87
CA ILE A 120 6.47 -8.65 -2.98
C ILE A 120 7.41 -7.84 -2.08
N ALA A 121 8.23 -8.53 -1.30
CA ALA A 121 9.28 -7.94 -0.50
C ALA A 121 10.61 -8.66 -0.77
N TYR A 122 11.66 -7.91 -1.08
CA TYR A 122 13.00 -8.39 -1.36
C TYR A 122 14.02 -7.76 -0.42
N LYS A 123 14.63 -8.58 0.45
CA LYS A 123 15.67 -8.17 1.37
C LYS A 123 16.99 -8.03 0.60
N ILE A 124 17.45 -6.80 0.43
CA ILE A 124 18.71 -6.46 -0.27
C ILE A 124 19.90 -6.82 0.62
N ASN A 125 19.82 -6.52 1.91
CA ASN A 125 20.79 -6.87 2.95
C ASN A 125 20.10 -6.81 4.33
N GLU A 126 20.85 -6.86 5.42
CA GLU A 126 20.30 -6.81 6.79
C GLU A 126 19.63 -5.48 7.17
N PHE A 127 20.00 -4.38 6.51
CA PHE A 127 19.45 -3.04 6.78
C PHE A 127 18.38 -2.60 5.78
N PHE A 128 18.30 -3.19 4.58
CA PHE A 128 17.47 -2.69 3.48
C PHE A 128 16.57 -3.75 2.85
N THR A 129 15.28 -3.45 2.74
CA THR A 129 14.26 -4.26 2.06
C THR A 129 13.54 -3.41 1.01
N ALA A 130 13.55 -3.81 -0.25
CA ALA A 130 12.67 -3.23 -1.28
C ALA A 130 11.32 -3.96 -1.26
N ARG A 131 10.22 -3.23 -1.49
CA ARG A 131 8.87 -3.79 -1.60
C ARG A 131 8.16 -3.26 -2.85
N VAL A 132 7.31 -4.10 -3.43
CA VAL A 132 6.45 -3.77 -4.58
C VAL A 132 5.09 -4.42 -4.37
N ASN A 133 4.02 -3.63 -4.35
CA ASN A 133 2.66 -4.15 -4.29
C ASN A 133 1.89 -3.74 -5.56
N ILE A 134 0.92 -4.59 -5.94
CA ILE A 134 -0.08 -4.31 -6.97
C ILE A 134 -1.40 -4.84 -6.44
N VAL A 135 -2.26 -3.94 -5.93
CA VAL A 135 -3.51 -4.30 -5.26
C VAL A 135 -4.73 -3.71 -5.98
N PRO A 136 -5.19 -4.30 -7.10
CA PRO A 136 -6.42 -3.89 -7.79
C PRO A 136 -7.68 -3.88 -6.91
N GLY A 137 -8.67 -3.09 -7.30
CA GLY A 137 -9.86 -2.84 -6.49
C GLY A 137 -11.01 -2.21 -7.26
N LEU A 138 -12.21 -2.35 -6.70
CA LEU A 138 -13.48 -1.95 -7.28
C LEU A 138 -14.30 -1.22 -6.22
N GLY A 139 -14.65 0.04 -6.48
CA GLY A 139 -15.48 0.85 -5.60
C GLY A 139 -16.96 0.71 -5.93
N PHE A 140 -17.80 0.72 -4.89
CA PHE A 140 -19.26 0.77 -4.97
C PHE A 140 -19.76 2.17 -4.56
N PRO A 141 -19.70 3.18 -5.46
CA PRO A 141 -20.25 4.50 -5.18
C PRO A 141 -21.77 4.42 -4.98
N ASN A 142 -22.32 5.32 -4.15
CA ASN A 142 -23.75 5.37 -3.85
C ASN A 142 -24.58 5.64 -5.13
N SER A 143 -25.11 4.55 -5.69
CA SER A 143 -25.90 4.46 -6.94
C SER A 143 -25.16 4.78 -8.25
N THR A 144 -25.48 4.00 -9.29
CA THR A 144 -25.22 4.25 -10.73
C THR A 144 -23.81 4.04 -11.33
N GLY A 145 -22.89 3.26 -10.73
CA GLY A 145 -21.70 2.84 -11.50
C GLY A 145 -20.73 1.87 -10.84
N TRP A 146 -19.99 1.13 -11.68
CA TRP A 146 -18.76 0.43 -11.30
C TRP A 146 -17.59 1.40 -11.46
N GLY A 147 -16.94 1.77 -10.36
CA GLY A 147 -15.73 2.60 -10.39
C GLY A 147 -14.46 1.75 -10.32
N LEU A 148 -13.64 1.79 -11.37
CA LEU A 148 -12.22 1.44 -11.26
C LEU A 148 -11.50 2.60 -10.53
N PHE A 149 -11.68 2.68 -9.21
CA PHE A 149 -10.93 3.61 -8.39
C PHE A 149 -9.45 3.19 -8.38
N PRO A 150 -8.50 4.15 -8.49
CA PRO A 150 -7.08 3.85 -8.66
C PRO A 150 -6.58 3.01 -7.47
N PRO A 151 -6.25 1.73 -7.69
CA PRO A 151 -6.17 0.78 -6.59
C PRO A 151 -4.71 0.51 -6.22
N ALA A 152 -4.44 0.30 -4.92
CA ALA A 152 -3.18 0.70 -4.30
C ALA A 152 -1.96 -0.20 -4.59
N GLY A 153 -1.44 -0.12 -5.81
CA GLY A 153 -0.07 -0.49 -6.12
C GLY A 153 0.95 0.49 -5.53
N GLY A 154 2.20 0.07 -5.37
CA GLY A 154 3.27 0.87 -4.78
C GLY A 154 4.65 0.23 -4.86
N VAL A 155 5.69 1.04 -4.65
CA VAL A 155 7.10 0.65 -4.55
C VAL A 155 7.75 1.40 -3.40
N GLU A 156 8.43 0.72 -2.47
CA GLU A 156 9.18 1.38 -1.39
C GLU A 156 10.51 0.68 -1.08
N VAL A 157 11.42 1.41 -0.44
CA VAL A 157 12.62 0.87 0.20
C VAL A 157 12.53 1.17 1.68
N ALA A 158 12.52 0.12 2.49
CA ALA A 158 12.55 0.15 3.95
C ALA A 158 13.99 0.03 4.46
N TYR A 159 14.38 0.96 5.34
CA TYR A 159 15.63 0.96 6.11
C TYR A 159 15.35 0.54 7.56
N HIS A 160 16.13 -0.39 8.09
CA HIS A 160 15.98 -1.02 9.40
C HIS A 160 17.16 -0.66 10.31
N PRO A 161 17.22 0.55 10.89
CA PRO A 161 18.28 0.93 11.82
C PRO A 161 18.30 0.12 13.12
N LEU A 162 17.16 -0.49 13.51
CA LEU A 162 17.02 -1.38 14.66
C LEU A 162 16.03 -2.50 14.31
N PRO A 163 16.10 -3.69 14.95
CA PRO A 163 15.15 -4.80 14.70
C PRO A 163 13.67 -4.48 14.96
N GLN A 164 13.36 -3.38 15.64
CA GLN A 164 12.02 -2.89 15.93
C GLN A 164 11.62 -1.67 15.10
N LEU A 165 12.58 -0.92 14.52
CA LEU A 165 12.33 0.37 13.88
C LEU A 165 12.60 0.29 12.39
N GLU A 166 11.59 0.62 11.59
CA GLU A 166 11.69 0.71 10.13
C GLU A 166 11.33 2.13 9.67
N ILE A 167 12.15 2.70 8.79
CA ILE A 167 11.92 3.96 8.09
C ILE A 167 11.85 3.63 6.59
N SER A 168 10.70 3.84 5.94
CA SER A 168 10.55 3.58 4.51
C SER A 168 10.57 4.86 3.67
N ALA A 169 10.91 4.72 2.38
CA ALA A 169 10.87 5.76 1.36
C ALA A 169 10.36 5.15 0.03
N GLY A 170 9.31 5.71 -0.57
CA GLY A 170 8.65 5.06 -1.72
C GLY A 170 7.49 5.83 -2.38
N PHE A 171 6.47 5.07 -2.79
CA PHE A 171 5.18 5.51 -3.32
C PHE A 171 4.16 4.38 -3.16
N ASN A 172 2.87 4.68 -2.94
CA ASN A 172 1.77 3.68 -3.00
C ASN A 172 0.48 4.34 -3.55
N GLY A 173 -0.72 3.73 -3.42
CA GLY A 173 -1.99 4.32 -3.90
C GLY A 173 -2.71 5.28 -2.93
N ASN A 174 -2.35 5.31 -1.66
CA ASN A 174 -2.82 6.29 -0.66
C ASN A 174 -2.04 7.62 -0.74
N SER A 175 -1.48 7.96 -1.90
CA SER A 175 -0.05 7.81 -2.23
C SER A 175 1.03 8.12 -1.19
N ASP A 176 2.08 7.27 -1.10
CA ASP A 176 2.77 7.06 0.18
C ASP A 176 4.33 6.67 0.11
N ILE A 177 5.25 7.66 0.35
CA ILE A 177 6.74 7.80 0.47
C ILE A 177 7.32 7.43 1.85
N PHE A 178 7.27 8.35 2.82
CA PHE A 178 8.01 8.30 4.08
C PHE A 178 7.13 7.75 5.20
N GLY A 179 7.34 6.48 5.55
CA GLY A 179 6.71 5.84 6.69
C GLY A 179 7.70 5.65 7.83
N VAL A 180 7.26 5.83 9.08
CA VAL A 180 7.98 5.39 10.27
C VAL A 180 7.14 4.32 10.96
N ASN A 181 7.74 3.15 11.20
CA ASN A 181 7.03 1.97 11.66
C ASN A 181 7.76 1.31 12.83
N TYR A 182 7.01 0.93 13.86
CA TYR A 182 7.51 0.20 15.01
C TYR A 182 6.91 -1.21 15.07
N SER A 183 7.78 -2.21 15.28
CA SER A 183 7.43 -3.62 15.36
C SER A 183 7.72 -4.18 16.74
N PHE A 184 6.69 -4.73 17.39
CA PHE A 184 6.76 -5.35 18.71
C PHE A 184 7.25 -6.81 18.60
#